data_AF-A0A0N4XL61-F1
#
_entry.id   AF-A0A0N4XL61-F1
#
_cell.length_a   1.000
_cell.length_b   1.000
_cell.length_c   1.000
_cell.angle_alpha   90.00
_cell.angle_beta   90.00
_cell.angle_gamma   90.00
#
_symmetry.space_group_name_H-M   'P 1'
#
loop_
_entity.id
_entity.type
_entity.pdbx_description
1 polymer ?
#
loop_
_entity_poly.entity_id
_entity_poly.type
_entity_poly.pdbx_seq_one_letter_code
_entity_poly.pdbx_strand_id
1 'polypeptide(L)'
;MSKVSFFVADGATVMNSTAMNLSLKYVQCCAHVINLAAKAAIESGCVKQTVQKVRKIVAKLNRSGKAKSFFERLLQEANLPKVLPYTDCPTRWGSMFTMICDVLDLVSFRKGVASGVIHYTIIAACR
;
A
#
# COMPACT_ATOMS: atom_id res chain seq x y z
N MET A 1 -7.04 -35.91 -20.38
CA MET A 1 -7.81 -35.23 -19.32
C MET A 1 -7.03 -33.99 -18.90
N SER A 2 -7.58 -32.79 -19.09
CA SER A 2 -6.94 -31.53 -18.70
C SER A 2 -6.77 -31.51 -17.18
N LYS A 3 -5.53 -31.38 -16.68
CA LYS A 3 -5.22 -31.40 -15.23
C LYS A 3 -5.68 -30.14 -14.49
N VAL A 4 -6.16 -29.12 -15.19
CA VAL A 4 -6.52 -27.80 -14.63
C VAL A 4 -8.02 -27.59 -14.73
N SER A 5 -8.66 -27.28 -13.60
CA SER A 5 -10.13 -27.10 -13.51
C SER A 5 -10.56 -25.64 -13.43
N PHE A 6 -9.71 -24.75 -12.92
CA PHE A 6 -10.03 -23.34 -12.69
C PHE A 6 -8.86 -22.44 -13.12
N PHE A 7 -9.21 -21.25 -13.61
CA PHE A 7 -8.28 -20.20 -13.99
C PHE A 7 -8.56 -18.97 -13.12
N VAL A 8 -7.63 -18.64 -12.22
CA VAL A 8 -7.76 -17.51 -11.30
C VAL A 8 -6.90 -16.34 -11.80
N ALA A 9 -7.49 -15.17 -12.00
CA ALA A 9 -6.74 -13.99 -12.45
C ALA A 9 -7.37 -12.67 -11.95
N ASP A 10 -6.74 -11.54 -12.29
CA ASP A 10 -7.03 -10.20 -11.79
C ASP A 10 -8.22 -9.49 -12.44
N GLY A 11 -8.97 -10.15 -13.33
CA GLY A 11 -10.10 -9.56 -14.05
C GLY A 11 -9.72 -8.82 -15.32
N ALA A 12 -8.44 -8.81 -15.72
CA ALA A 12 -8.06 -8.23 -17.00
C ALA A 12 -8.77 -8.94 -18.16
N THR A 13 -9.30 -8.18 -19.12
CA THR A 13 -10.05 -8.72 -20.28
C THR A 13 -9.27 -9.80 -21.01
N VAL A 14 -7.95 -9.61 -21.17
CA VAL A 14 -7.07 -10.61 -21.80
C VAL A 14 -7.06 -11.94 -21.07
N MET A 15 -7.08 -11.92 -19.72
CA MET A 15 -7.09 -13.13 -18.89
C MET A 15 -8.44 -13.85 -18.98
N ASN A 16 -9.53 -13.10 -19.05
CA ASN A 16 -10.86 -13.66 -19.27
C ASN A 16 -10.96 -14.33 -20.65
N SER A 17 -10.48 -13.66 -21.70
CA SER A 17 -10.42 -14.23 -23.05
C SER A 17 -9.56 -15.49 -23.12
N THR A 18 -8.41 -15.52 -22.42
CA THR A 18 -7.58 -16.72 -22.31
C THR A 18 -8.32 -17.88 -21.66
N ALA A 19 -9.03 -17.65 -20.55
CA ALA A 19 -9.84 -18.69 -19.91
C ALA A 19 -10.95 -19.22 -20.83
N MET A 20 -11.62 -18.34 -21.57
CA MET A 20 -12.64 -18.72 -22.56
C MET A 20 -12.04 -19.58 -23.70
N ASN A 21 -10.91 -19.15 -24.26
CA ASN A 21 -10.21 -19.89 -25.33
C ASN A 21 -9.73 -21.27 -24.86
N LEU A 22 -9.38 -21.41 -23.59
CA LEU A 22 -8.98 -22.69 -22.98
C LEU A 22 -10.16 -23.52 -22.44
N SER A 23 -11.40 -23.03 -22.56
CA SER A 23 -12.59 -23.66 -21.97
C SER A 23 -12.45 -23.93 -20.46
N LEU A 24 -11.78 -23.03 -19.74
CA LEU A 24 -11.56 -23.12 -18.29
C LEU A 24 -12.57 -22.26 -17.52
N LYS A 25 -12.94 -22.70 -16.32
CA LYS A 25 -13.77 -21.90 -15.42
C LYS A 25 -12.95 -20.73 -14.86
N TYR A 26 -13.39 -19.51 -15.16
CA TYR A 26 -12.76 -18.30 -14.66
C TYR A 26 -13.19 -17.98 -13.23
N VAL A 27 -12.25 -17.58 -12.39
CA VAL A 27 -12.50 -17.07 -11.03
C VAL A 27 -11.73 -15.77 -10.85
N GLN A 28 -12.43 -14.73 -10.42
CA GLN A 28 -11.83 -13.44 -10.11
C GLN A 28 -10.98 -13.56 -8.84
N CYS A 29 -9.76 -13.01 -8.87
CA CYS A 29 -8.88 -12.94 -7.71
C CYS A 29 -9.45 -12.00 -6.64
N CYS A 30 -9.81 -12.55 -5.48
CA CYS A 30 -10.36 -11.78 -4.36
C CYS A 30 -9.39 -10.69 -3.87
N ALA A 31 -8.09 -10.97 -3.84
CA ALA A 31 -7.09 -9.98 -3.43
C ALA A 31 -7.07 -8.77 -4.38
N HIS A 32 -7.29 -8.98 -5.67
CA HIS A 32 -7.41 -7.89 -6.63
C HIS A 32 -8.71 -7.09 -6.40
N VAL A 33 -9.83 -7.76 -6.14
CA VAL A 33 -11.12 -7.09 -5.83
C VAL A 33 -10.98 -6.20 -4.59
N ILE A 34 -10.35 -6.70 -3.53
CA ILE A 34 -10.07 -5.92 -2.31
C ILE A 34 -9.18 -4.72 -2.64
N ASN A 35 -8.15 -4.91 -3.47
CA ASN A 35 -7.27 -3.82 -3.90
C ASN A 35 -8.04 -2.73 -4.65
N LEU A 36 -8.94 -3.09 -5.57
CA LEU A 36 -9.80 -2.15 -6.28
C LEU A 36 -10.75 -1.42 -5.34
N ALA A 37 -11.39 -2.12 -4.41
CA ALA A 37 -12.30 -1.52 -3.44
C ALA A 37 -11.57 -0.51 -2.53
N ALA A 38 -10.41 -0.88 -1.99
CA ALA A 38 -9.60 0.02 -1.17
C ALA A 38 -9.13 1.25 -1.97
N LYS A 39 -8.69 1.04 -3.22
CA LYS A 39 -8.27 2.14 -4.09
C LYS A 39 -9.43 3.10 -4.38
N ALA A 40 -10.62 2.57 -4.72
CA ALA A 40 -11.81 3.39 -4.97
C ALA A 40 -12.20 4.21 -3.75
N ALA A 41 -12.15 3.63 -2.55
CA ALA A 41 -12.44 4.34 -1.31
C ALA A 41 -11.46 5.51 -1.07
N ILE A 42 -10.16 5.30 -1.26
CA ILE A 42 -9.14 6.34 -1.06
C ILE A 42 -9.15 7.42 -2.15
N GLU A 43 -9.52 7.05 -3.37
CA GLU A 43 -9.67 7.99 -4.49
C GLU A 43 -10.99 8.78 -4.43
N SER A 44 -11.80 8.61 -3.38
CA SER A 44 -13.07 9.32 -3.19
C SER A 44 -12.91 10.59 -2.34
N GLY A 45 -13.68 11.63 -2.71
CA GLY A 45 -13.89 12.83 -1.92
C GLY A 45 -12.63 13.57 -1.43
N CYS A 46 -12.65 13.99 -0.17
CA CYS A 46 -11.57 14.75 0.47
C CYS A 46 -10.32 13.90 0.77
N VAL A 47 -10.46 12.56 0.85
CA VAL A 47 -9.36 11.63 1.16
C VAL A 47 -8.31 11.64 0.05
N LYS A 48 -8.75 11.68 -1.22
CA LYS A 48 -7.88 11.66 -2.40
C LYS A 48 -6.81 12.74 -2.34
N GLN A 49 -7.19 13.99 -2.04
CA GLN A 49 -6.26 15.11 -2.04
C GLN A 49 -5.20 14.99 -0.96
N THR A 50 -5.61 14.57 0.25
CA THR A 50 -4.71 14.35 1.38
C THR A 50 -3.74 13.22 1.09
N VAL A 51 -4.22 12.06 0.62
CA VAL A 51 -3.37 10.92 0.30
C VAL A 51 -2.41 11.24 -0.84
N GLN A 52 -2.84 11.97 -1.87
CA GLN A 52 -1.95 12.40 -2.95
C GLN A 52 -0.81 13.31 -2.46
N LYS A 53 -1.07 14.20 -1.50
CA LYS A 53 -0.02 15.02 -0.87
C LYS A 53 0.98 14.15 -0.13
N VAL A 54 0.49 13.19 0.68
CA VAL A 54 1.33 12.23 1.38
C VAL A 54 2.21 11.44 0.42
N ARG A 55 1.63 10.87 -0.66
CA ARG A 55 2.38 10.14 -1.70
C ARG A 55 3.50 10.99 -2.30
N LYS A 56 3.23 12.25 -2.63
CA LYS A 56 4.24 13.17 -3.19
C LYS A 56 5.38 13.44 -2.22
N ILE A 57 5.07 13.65 -0.93
CA ILE A 57 6.06 13.89 0.12
C ILE A 57 6.95 12.65 0.28
N VAL A 58 6.34 11.49 0.48
CA VAL A 58 7.05 10.22 0.69
C VAL A 58 7.89 9.84 -0.54
N ALA A 59 7.35 10.01 -1.75
CA ALA A 59 8.10 9.76 -2.98
C ALA A 59 9.31 10.69 -3.13
N LYS A 60 9.15 11.99 -2.82
CA LYS A 60 10.26 12.96 -2.88
C LYS A 60 11.33 12.63 -1.83
N LEU A 61 10.92 12.32 -0.61
CA LEU A 61 11.80 11.88 0.47
C LEU A 61 12.58 10.63 0.04
N ASN A 62 11.89 9.60 -0.43
CA ASN A 62 12.50 8.32 -0.77
C ASN A 62 13.36 8.34 -2.04
N ARG A 63 13.13 9.29 -2.95
CA ARG A 63 13.94 9.47 -4.16
C ARG A 63 15.23 10.27 -3.93
N SER A 64 15.25 11.17 -2.95
CA SER A 64 16.39 12.08 -2.72
C SER A 64 17.26 11.64 -1.56
N GLY A 65 18.51 11.25 -1.84
CA GLY A 65 19.48 10.91 -0.78
C GLY A 65 19.69 12.04 0.23
N LYS A 66 19.79 13.30 -0.25
CA LYS A 66 19.89 14.47 0.63
C LYS A 66 18.66 14.62 1.53
N ALA A 67 17.46 14.41 0.99
CA ALA A 67 16.24 14.48 1.80
C ALA A 67 16.18 13.38 2.85
N LYS A 68 16.58 12.14 2.51
CA LYS A 68 16.67 11.02 3.47
C LYS A 68 17.62 11.34 4.61
N SER A 69 18.87 11.70 4.29
CA SER A 69 19.88 11.98 5.32
C SER A 69 19.47 13.14 6.22
N PHE A 70 18.85 14.18 5.66
CA PHE A 70 18.31 15.28 6.47
C PHE A 70 17.16 14.82 7.38
N PHE A 71 16.24 14.00 6.87
CA PHE A 71 15.12 13.48 7.64
C PHE A 71 15.56 12.52 8.75
N GLU A 72 16.50 11.61 8.47
CA GLU A 72 17.08 10.70 9.46
C GLU A 72 17.80 11.46 10.59
N ARG A 73 18.46 12.57 10.26
CA ARG A 73 19.06 13.47 11.26
C ARG A 73 17.99 14.12 12.14
N LEU A 74 16.88 14.60 11.56
CA LEU A 74 15.77 15.15 12.33
C LEU A 74 15.15 14.11 13.26
N LEU A 75 14.98 12.86 12.80
CA LEU A 75 14.50 11.76 13.65
C LEU A 75 15.45 11.49 14.81
N GLN A 76 16.77 11.52 14.55
CA GLN A 76 17.79 11.35 15.58
C GLN A 76 17.74 12.47 16.63
N GLU A 77 17.66 13.73 16.18
CA GLU A 77 17.57 14.92 17.06
C GLU A 77 16.28 14.89 17.89
N ALA A 78 15.19 14.31 17.36
CA ALA A 78 13.93 14.12 18.06
C ALA A 78 13.86 12.82 18.91
N ASN A 79 14.95 12.04 18.97
CA ASN A 79 15.01 10.74 19.63
C ASN A 79 13.92 9.74 19.17
N LEU A 80 13.61 9.77 17.87
CA LEU A 80 12.64 8.88 17.22
C LEU A 80 13.33 7.76 16.44
N PRO A 81 12.65 6.61 16.21
CA PRO A 81 13.17 5.56 15.35
C PRO A 81 13.50 6.11 13.96
N LYS A 82 14.68 5.76 13.43
CA LYS A 82 15.14 6.12 12.08
C LYS A 82 14.43 5.29 11.00
N VAL A 83 13.11 5.35 10.97
CA VAL A 83 12.28 4.63 10.00
C VAL A 83 11.74 5.63 8.97
N LEU A 84 12.04 5.37 7.69
CA LEU A 84 11.49 6.12 6.58
C LEU A 84 10.10 5.57 6.22
N PRO A 85 9.11 6.43 5.93
CA PRO A 85 7.80 5.97 5.48
C PRO A 85 7.88 5.11 4.22
N TYR A 86 7.08 4.04 4.20
CA TYR A 86 6.99 3.13 3.07
C TYR A 86 6.46 3.83 1.81
N THR A 87 7.01 3.50 0.64
CA THR A 87 6.51 4.06 -0.63
C THR A 87 5.28 3.30 -1.09
N ASP A 88 4.18 4.01 -1.30
CA ASP A 88 2.96 3.43 -1.85
C ASP A 88 3.20 2.77 -3.23
N CYS A 89 2.62 1.58 -3.41
CA CYS A 89 2.60 0.79 -4.63
C CYS A 89 1.14 0.67 -5.10
N PRO A 90 0.76 1.27 -6.24
CA PRO A 90 -0.64 1.37 -6.68
C PRO A 90 -1.39 0.04 -6.85
N THR A 91 -0.66 -1.07 -7.02
CA THR A 91 -1.21 -2.41 -7.22
C THR A 91 -1.30 -3.23 -5.94
N ARG A 92 -0.86 -2.69 -4.79
CA ARG A 92 -0.85 -3.36 -3.49
C ARG A 92 -1.44 -2.47 -2.41
N TRP A 93 -2.71 -2.67 -2.08
CA TRP A 93 -3.42 -1.91 -1.06
C TRP A 93 -2.71 -1.84 0.29
N GLY A 94 -1.99 -2.92 0.68
CA GLY A 94 -1.20 -2.94 1.90
C GLY A 94 -0.11 -1.85 1.96
N SER A 95 0.49 -1.51 0.83
CA SER A 95 1.54 -0.47 0.78
C SER A 95 1.00 0.94 1.07
N MET A 96 -0.22 1.23 0.62
CA MET A 96 -0.89 2.50 0.89
C MET A 96 -1.23 2.62 2.38
N PHE A 97 -1.73 1.54 2.97
CA PHE A 97 -2.02 1.47 4.39
C PHE A 97 -0.75 1.71 5.22
N THR A 98 0.33 0.97 4.94
CA THR A 98 1.62 1.14 5.62
C THR A 98 2.15 2.57 5.51
N MET A 99 2.14 3.15 4.30
CA MET A 99 2.59 4.55 4.10
C MET A 99 1.80 5.54 4.97
N ILE A 100 0.48 5.40 5.04
CA ILE A 100 -0.37 6.30 5.83
C ILE A 100 -0.08 6.13 7.31
N CYS A 101 0.00 4.89 7.79
CA CYS A 101 0.30 4.61 9.19
C CYS A 101 1.70 5.11 9.58
N ASP A 102 2.74 4.87 8.78
CA ASP A 102 4.09 5.39 9.05
C ASP A 102 4.09 6.92 9.21
N VAL A 103 3.36 7.62 8.34
CA VAL A 103 3.24 9.09 8.40
C VAL A 103 2.48 9.54 9.64
N LEU A 104 1.39 8.86 10.00
CA LEU A 104 0.60 9.17 11.18
C LEU A 104 1.36 8.90 12.47
N ASP A 105 2.14 7.82 12.53
CA ASP A 105 2.98 7.47 13.68
C ASP A 105 4.00 8.59 13.91
N LEU A 106 4.69 9.04 12.86
CA LEU A 106 5.63 10.17 12.93
C LEU A 106 4.99 11.47 13.44
N VAL A 107 3.74 11.74 13.05
CA VAL A 107 2.99 12.92 13.52
C VAL A 107 2.54 12.75 14.98
N SER A 108 2.18 11.53 15.39
CA SER A 108 1.69 11.22 16.74
C SER A 108 2.81 11.24 17.77
N PHE A 109 3.99 10.73 17.42
CA PHE A 109 5.20 10.85 18.23
C PHE A 109 5.56 12.31 18.52
N ARG A 110 5.44 13.20 17.53
CA ARG A 110 5.65 14.64 17.74
C ARG A 110 4.67 15.26 18.74
N LYS A 111 3.46 14.70 18.86
CA LYS A 111 2.43 15.14 19.81
C LYS A 111 2.50 14.45 21.17
N GLY A 112 3.49 13.59 21.42
CA GLY A 112 3.64 12.85 22.67
C GLY A 112 2.61 11.72 22.86
N VAL A 113 1.97 11.25 21.80
CA VAL A 113 0.97 10.17 21.86
C VAL A 113 1.62 8.87 21.39
N ALA A 114 1.86 7.94 22.31
CA ALA A 114 2.39 6.62 22.00
C ALA A 114 1.28 5.68 21.51
N SER A 115 1.05 5.61 20.19
CA SER A 115 0.19 4.59 19.58
C SER A 115 1.04 3.46 19.02
N GLY A 116 1.28 2.43 19.83
CA GLY A 116 1.90 1.19 19.38
C GLY A 116 0.86 0.07 19.27
N VAL A 117 1.18 -0.93 18.43
CA VAL A 117 0.76 -2.36 18.51
C VAL A 117 -0.18 -2.90 17.42
N ILE A 118 -0.94 -2.12 16.63
CA ILE A 118 -1.88 -2.73 15.63
C ILE A 118 -1.25 -2.97 14.24
N HIS A 119 -0.05 -2.45 13.97
CA HIS A 119 0.45 -2.29 12.60
C HIS A 119 0.92 -3.58 11.90
N TYR A 120 1.39 -4.60 12.64
CA TYR A 120 2.09 -5.75 12.04
C TYR A 120 1.18 -6.90 11.57
N THR A 121 0.02 -7.12 12.20
CA THR A 121 -0.80 -8.31 11.93
C THR A 121 -1.51 -8.26 10.58
N ILE A 122 -1.93 -7.06 10.13
CA ILE A 122 -2.62 -6.90 8.84
C ILE A 122 -1.63 -7.01 7.67
N ILE A 123 -0.39 -6.51 7.84
CA ILE A 123 0.64 -6.55 6.79
C ILE A 123 1.11 -7.99 6.52
N ALA A 124 1.24 -8.82 7.55
CA ALA A 124 1.68 -10.21 7.42
C ALA A 124 0.68 -11.10 6.66
N ALA A 125 -0.61 -10.78 6.69
CA ALA A 125 -1.64 -11.53 5.96
C ALA A 125 -1.63 -11.26 4.43
N CYS A 126 -0.79 -10.34 3.95
CA CYS A 126 -0.78 -9.85 2.57
C CYS A 126 0.58 -9.92 1.88
N ARG A 127 1.54 -10.66 2.44
CA ARG A 127 2.79 -11.05 1.76
C ARG A 127 2.72 -12.46 1.22
#